data_AF-X1DJT6-F1
#
_entry.id   AF-X1DJT6-F1
#
_cell.length_a   1.000
_cell.length_b   1.000
_cell.length_c   1.000
_cell.angle_alpha   90.00
_cell.angle_beta   90.00
_cell.angle_gamma   90.00
#
_symmetry.space_group_name_H-M   'P 1'
#
loop_
_entity.id
_entity.type
_entity.pdbx_description
1 polymer ?
#
loop_
_entity_poly.entity_id
_entity_poly.type
_entity_poly.pdbx_seq_one_letter_code
_entity_poly.pdbx_strand_id
1 'polypeptide(L)'
;MGDALITTIPNILLTVKTADCLPILIFDKEAKVVSAIHVGWKGVIRKFTKKVVLEIVDSLDIKPSLLFALLGPCICSKCYEVGEDVKEILEKEWDSFSDLLIPSHKEG
;
A
#
# COMPACT_ATOMS: atom_id res chain seq x y z
N MET A 1 -5.56 -3.51 -15.09
CA MET A 1 -6.21 -3.41 -13.76
C MET A 1 -5.22 -2.69 -12.87
N GLY A 2 -5.55 -1.50 -12.37
CA GLY A 2 -4.65 -0.70 -11.53
C GLY A 2 -4.75 -1.13 -10.06
N ASP A 3 -3.66 -0.99 -9.30
CA ASP A 3 -3.61 -1.28 -7.87
C ASP A 3 -4.12 -0.10 -7.01
N ALA A 4 -4.54 1.01 -7.62
CA ALA A 4 -5.13 2.15 -6.94
C ALA A 4 -6.25 2.78 -7.77
N LEU A 5 -7.24 3.33 -7.07
CA LEU A 5 -8.27 4.21 -7.60
C LEU A 5 -8.24 5.52 -6.82
N ILE A 6 -8.36 6.65 -7.51
CA ILE A 6 -8.41 8.00 -6.91
C ILE A 6 -9.63 8.70 -7.49
N THR A 7 -10.40 9.43 -6.66
CA THR A 7 -11.47 10.28 -7.15
C THR A 7 -11.68 11.50 -6.26
N THR A 8 -12.08 12.60 -6.88
CA THR A 8 -12.65 13.80 -6.23
C THR A 8 -14.15 13.94 -6.52
N ILE A 9 -14.72 13.03 -7.32
CA ILE A 9 -16.10 13.07 -7.76
C ILE A 9 -16.98 12.47 -6.64
N PRO A 10 -17.95 13.24 -6.11
CA PRO A 10 -18.88 12.74 -5.10
C PRO A 10 -19.71 11.56 -5.61
N ASN A 11 -20.19 10.73 -4.68
CA ASN A 11 -21.08 9.58 -4.95
C ASN A 11 -20.47 8.47 -5.82
N ILE A 12 -19.14 8.43 -5.98
CA ILE A 12 -18.43 7.29 -6.57
C ILE A 12 -17.85 6.43 -5.45
N LEU A 13 -18.30 5.18 -5.37
CA LEU A 13 -17.75 4.20 -4.44
C LEU A 13 -16.46 3.59 -5.03
N LEU A 14 -15.35 3.78 -4.34
CA LEU A 14 -14.10 3.10 -4.66
C LEU A 14 -14.06 1.73 -3.97
N THR A 15 -13.61 0.70 -4.68
CA THR A 15 -13.45 -0.63 -4.10
C THR A 15 -12.14 -1.25 -4.54
N VAL A 16 -11.48 -1.94 -3.60
CA VAL A 16 -10.36 -2.83 -3.86
C VAL A 16 -10.68 -4.18 -3.25
N LYS A 17 -10.29 -5.26 -3.92
CA LYS A 17 -10.44 -6.62 -3.41
C LYS A 17 -9.11 -7.07 -2.86
N THR A 18 -9.12 -7.61 -1.66
CA THR A 18 -7.94 -8.21 -1.04
C THR A 18 -8.26 -9.60 -0.51
N ALA A 19 -7.24 -10.43 -0.48
CA ALA A 19 -7.14 -11.61 0.36
C ALA A 19 -5.66 -11.61 0.78
N ASP A 20 -5.40 -11.39 2.06
CA ASP A 20 -4.07 -11.22 2.68
C ASP A 20 -3.32 -9.92 2.37
N CYS A 21 -3.38 -9.40 1.14
CA CYS A 21 -2.73 -8.13 0.79
C CYS A 21 -3.33 -6.94 1.56
N LEU A 22 -2.53 -5.88 1.77
CA LEU A 22 -2.91 -4.71 2.55
C LEU A 22 -3.78 -3.74 1.74
N PRO A 23 -5.07 -3.54 2.09
CA PRO A 23 -5.84 -2.42 1.57
C PRO A 23 -5.47 -1.13 2.31
N ILE A 24 -5.27 -0.04 1.58
CA ILE A 24 -5.05 1.29 2.14
C ILE A 24 -6.11 2.23 1.60
N LEU A 25 -6.79 2.96 2.48
CA LEU A 25 -7.63 4.08 2.09
C LEU A 25 -6.89 5.38 2.41
N ILE A 26 -6.85 6.31 1.46
CA ILE A 26 -6.30 7.65 1.65
C ILE A 26 -7.42 8.66 1.45
N PHE A 27 -7.50 9.69 2.28
CA PHE A 27 -8.42 10.78 2.06
C PHE A 27 -7.89 12.12 2.57
N ASP A 28 -8.42 13.21 2.01
CA ASP A 28 -8.40 14.53 2.62
C ASP A 28 -9.78 15.17 2.53
N LYS A 29 -10.20 15.81 3.62
CA LYS A 29 -11.55 16.37 3.76
C LYS A 29 -11.69 17.70 3.02
N GLU A 30 -10.63 18.51 2.98
CA GLU A 30 -10.67 19.84 2.38
C GLU A 30 -10.61 19.77 0.86
N ALA A 31 -9.65 19.01 0.31
CA ALA A 31 -9.49 18.72 -1.10
C ALA A 31 -10.56 17.75 -1.65
N LYS A 32 -11.34 17.11 -0.77
CA LYS A 32 -12.42 16.17 -1.11
C LYS A 32 -11.94 15.02 -2.01
N VAL A 33 -10.72 14.55 -1.76
CA VAL A 33 -10.13 13.42 -2.47
C VAL A 33 -10.21 12.16 -1.61
N VAL A 34 -10.52 11.05 -2.26
CA VAL A 34 -10.42 9.71 -1.68
C VAL A 34 -9.67 8.80 -2.62
N SER A 35 -8.97 7.82 -2.06
CA SER A 35 -8.26 6.79 -2.79
C SER A 35 -8.38 5.45 -2.08
N ALA A 36 -8.51 4.39 -2.87
CA ALA A 36 -8.49 3.01 -2.41
C ALA A 36 -7.36 2.27 -3.12
N ILE A 37 -6.48 1.64 -2.35
CA ILE A 37 -5.21 1.07 -2.82
C ILE A 37 -5.13 -0.38 -2.38
N HIS A 38 -4.76 -1.27 -3.29
CA HIS A 38 -4.37 -2.64 -3.03
C HIS A 38 -2.83 -2.73 -2.99
N VAL A 39 -2.26 -3.17 -1.87
CA VAL A 39 -0.81 -3.24 -1.70
C VAL A 39 -0.39 -4.64 -1.27
N GLY A 40 0.04 -5.45 -2.24
CA GLY A 40 0.82 -6.66 -1.97
C GLY A 40 2.32 -6.37 -1.85
N TRP A 41 3.11 -7.40 -1.57
CA TRP A 41 4.58 -7.29 -1.41
C TRP A 41 5.28 -6.64 -2.62
N LYS A 42 4.84 -6.93 -3.85
CA LYS A 42 5.35 -6.28 -5.07
C LYS A 42 5.09 -4.77 -5.09
N GLY A 43 3.96 -4.33 -4.53
CA GLY A 43 3.63 -2.91 -4.39
C GLY A 43 4.53 -2.21 -3.38
N VAL A 44 4.87 -2.89 -2.28
CA VAL A 44 5.83 -2.40 -1.27
C VAL A 44 7.20 -2.17 -1.90
N ILE A 45 7.75 -3.16 -2.60
CA ILE A 45 9.02 -3.05 -3.35
C ILE A 45 8.99 -1.84 -4.29
N ARG A 46 7.91 -1.69 -5.06
CA ARG A 46 7.75 -0.62 -6.06
C ARG A 46 7.44 0.75 -5.45
N LYS A 47 7.38 0.86 -4.12
CA LYS A 47 6.99 2.08 -3.37
C LYS A 47 5.67 2.64 -3.90
N PHE A 48 4.71 1.75 -4.21
CA PHE A 48 3.49 2.10 -4.94
C PHE A 48 2.62 3.09 -4.18
N THR A 49 2.43 2.90 -2.87
CA THR A 49 1.68 3.86 -2.02
C THR A 49 2.29 5.27 -2.07
N LYS A 50 3.62 5.38 -2.09
CA LYS A 50 4.31 6.67 -2.23
C LYS A 50 3.95 7.33 -3.57
N LYS A 51 3.90 6.56 -4.66
CA LYS A 51 3.50 7.08 -5.99
C LYS A 51 2.06 7.60 -5.97
N VAL A 52 1.14 6.88 -5.34
CA VAL A 52 -0.27 7.31 -5.20
C VAL A 52 -0.38 8.60 -4.39
N VAL A 53 0.37 8.72 -3.29
CA VAL A 53 0.41 9.94 -2.48
C VAL A 53 0.92 11.13 -3.30
N LEU A 54 2.01 10.95 -4.04
CA LEU A 54 2.56 12.00 -4.89
C LEU A 54 1.58 12.39 -6.01
N GLU A 55 0.93 11.42 -6.65
CA GLU A 55 -0.09 11.69 -7.67
C GLU A 55 -1.23 12.56 -7.10
N ILE A 56 -1.72 12.27 -5.90
CA ILE A 56 -2.77 13.07 -5.25
C ILE A 56 -2.27 14.49 -4.95
N VAL A 57 -1.07 14.59 -4.37
CA VAL A 57 -0.46 15.86 -3.97
C VAL A 57 -0.18 16.75 -5.17
N ASP A 58 0.40 16.20 -6.23
CA ASP A 58 0.78 16.92 -7.43
C ASP A 58 -0.45 17.30 -8.27
N SER A 59 -1.47 16.42 -8.36
CA SER A 59 -2.68 16.70 -9.12
C SER A 59 -3.63 17.71 -8.48
N LEU A 60 -3.58 17.87 -7.15
CA LEU A 60 -4.44 18.77 -6.39
C LEU A 60 -3.72 19.96 -5.78
N ASP A 61 -2.39 20.05 -5.93
CA ASP A 61 -1.53 21.07 -5.32
C ASP A 61 -1.72 21.19 -3.79
N ILE A 62 -1.73 20.05 -3.10
CA ILE A 62 -1.92 19.97 -1.64
C ILE A 62 -0.70 19.40 -0.92
N LYS A 63 -0.56 19.69 0.37
CA LYS A 63 0.54 19.13 1.17
C LYS A 63 0.27 17.68 1.56
N PRO A 64 1.27 16.77 1.51
CA PRO A 64 1.11 15.38 1.96
C PRO A 64 0.62 15.27 3.42
N SER A 65 0.94 16.25 4.27
CA SER A 65 0.54 16.30 5.68
C SER A 65 -0.96 16.45 5.91
N LEU A 66 -1.74 16.78 4.87
CA LEU A 66 -3.20 16.85 4.92
C LEU A 66 -3.86 15.49 4.65
N LEU A 67 -3.12 14.55 4.09
CA LEU A 67 -3.65 13.22 3.78
C LEU A 67 -3.71 12.36 5.03
N PHE A 68 -4.86 11.76 5.26
CA PHE A 68 -5.05 10.69 6.23
C PHE A 68 -4.99 9.34 5.53
N ALA A 69 -4.36 8.35 6.17
CA ALA A 69 -4.28 6.99 5.67
C ALA A 69 -4.88 6.01 6.69
N LEU A 70 -5.71 5.09 6.21
CA LEU A 70 -6.29 4.00 6.98
C LEU A 70 -5.73 2.68 6.41
N LEU A 71 -5.12 1.88 7.28
CA LEU A 71 -4.65 0.54 6.94
C LEU A 71 -5.75 -0.46 7.29
N GLY A 72 -6.30 -1.14 6.29
CA GLY A 72 -7.34 -2.13 6.52
C GLY A 72 -6.78 -3.51 6.88
N PRO A 73 -7.66 -4.49 7.12
CA PRO A 73 -7.26 -5.84 7.50
C PRO A 73 -6.36 -6.50 6.44
N CYS A 74 -5.28 -7.12 6.90
CA CYS A 74 -4.33 -7.85 6.07
C CYS A 74 -3.73 -9.02 6.84
N ILE A 75 -2.94 -9.86 6.16
CA ILE A 75 -2.21 -10.94 6.82
C ILE A 75 -1.22 -10.37 7.83
N CYS A 76 -1.12 -11.04 8.98
CA CYS A 76 -0.25 -10.62 10.08
C CYS A 76 1.21 -10.99 9.78
N SER A 77 2.19 -10.27 10.35
CA SER A 77 3.61 -10.62 10.17
C SER A 77 3.95 -12.03 10.65
N LYS A 78 3.30 -12.50 11.74
CA LYS A 78 3.43 -13.87 12.26
C LYS A 78 2.83 -14.96 11.35
N CYS A 79 2.04 -14.55 10.37
CA CYS A 79 1.25 -15.40 9.50
C CYS A 79 1.80 -15.43 8.06
N TYR A 80 2.64 -14.46 7.70
CA TYR A 80 3.07 -14.21 6.32
C TYR A 80 4.47 -14.74 6.07
N GLU A 81 4.54 -16.05 5.78
CA GLU A 81 5.76 -16.70 5.34
C GLU A 81 6.07 -16.31 3.89
N VAL A 82 7.31 -15.89 3.64
CA VAL A 82 7.80 -15.55 2.29
C VAL A 82 9.03 -16.37 1.95
N GLY A 83 9.23 -16.65 0.66
CA GLY A 83 10.44 -17.27 0.14
C GLY A 83 11.66 -16.36 0.30
N GLU A 84 12.86 -16.95 0.25
CA GLU A 84 14.11 -16.20 0.40
C GLU A 84 14.27 -15.16 -0.72
N ASP A 85 13.78 -15.44 -1.92
CA ASP A 85 13.78 -14.52 -3.07
C ASP A 85 13.05 -13.20 -2.75
N VAL A 86 11.87 -13.28 -2.13
CA VAL A 86 11.08 -12.11 -1.75
C VAL A 86 11.77 -11.34 -0.62
N LYS A 87 12.35 -12.06 0.35
CA LYS A 87 13.07 -11.48 1.48
C LYS A 87 14.30 -10.70 1.00
N GLU A 88 15.16 -11.30 0.18
CA GLU A 88 16.36 -10.66 -0.38
C GLU A 88 16.00 -9.38 -1.16
N ILE A 89 14.94 -9.42 -1.97
CA ILE A 89 14.49 -8.24 -2.73
C ILE A 89 14.01 -7.14 -1.77
N LEU A 90 13.25 -7.49 -0.73
CA LEU A 90 12.77 -6.52 0.25
C LEU A 90 13.92 -5.86 1.02
N GLU A 91 14.87 -6.65 1.51
CA GLU A 91 16.06 -6.15 2.21
C GLU A 91 16.91 -5.22 1.34
N LYS A 92 17.04 -5.52 0.04
CA LYS A 92 17.77 -4.66 -0.90
C LYS A 92 17.06 -3.33 -1.16
N GLU A 93 15.74 -3.33 -1.26
CA GLU A 93 14.96 -2.15 -1.68
C GLU A 93 14.55 -1.26 -0.49
N TRP A 94 14.64 -1.79 0.73
CA TRP A 94 14.26 -1.13 1.98
C TRP A 94 15.23 -1.48 3.13
N ASP A 95 15.98 -0.46 3.60
CA ASP A 95 17.02 -0.59 4.64
C ASP A 95 16.52 -0.99 6.05
N SER A 96 15.22 -1.18 6.29
CA SER A 96 14.64 -1.35 7.65
C SER A 96 13.64 -2.50 7.78
N PHE A 97 13.76 -3.56 6.97
CA PHE A 97 12.83 -4.71 7.00
C PHE A 97 13.37 -5.98 7.69
N SER A 98 14.66 -6.04 8.05
CA SER A 98 15.31 -7.26 8.57
C SER A 98 14.57 -7.89 9.77
N ASP A 99 13.95 -7.06 10.61
CA ASP A 99 13.37 -7.49 11.89
C ASP A 99 11.87 -7.83 11.79
N LEU A 100 11.25 -7.66 10.61
CA LEU A 100 9.80 -7.78 10.40
C LEU A 100 9.38 -8.99 9.56
N LEU A 101 10.32 -9.68 8.92
CA LEU A 101 10.05 -10.82 8.05
C LEU A 101 10.31 -12.14 8.78
N ILE A 102 9.40 -13.09 8.62
CA ILE A 102 9.59 -14.47 9.07
C ILE A 102 10.01 -15.29 7.85
N PRO A 103 11.24 -15.86 7.85
CA PRO A 103 11.68 -16.74 6.77
C PRO A 103 10.75 -17.95 6.65
N SER A 104 10.40 -18.34 5.43
CA SER A 104 9.68 -19.60 5.20
C SER A 104 10.52 -20.79 5.67
N HIS A 105 9.90 -21.71 6.41
CA HIS A 105 10.50 -23.00 6.76
C HIS A 105 10.22 -24.11 5.73
N LYS A 106 9.58 -23.77 4.60
CA LYS A 106 9.24 -24.72 3.54
C LYS A 106 10.15 -24.48 2.34
N GLU A 107 10.82 -25.54 1.90
CA GLU A 107 11.49 -25.60 0.60
C GLU A 107 10.44 -25.49 -0.50
N GLY A 108 10.57 -24.47 -1.34
CA GLY A 108 9.74 -24.21 -2.52
C GLY A 108 10.54 -23.49 -3.58
#